data_AF-A0A820JUX0-F1
#
_entry.id   AF-A0A820JUX0-F1
#
_cell.length_a   1.000
_cell.length_b   1.000
_cell.length_c   1.000
_cell.angle_alpha   90.00
_cell.angle_beta   90.00
_cell.angle_gamma   90.00
#
_symmetry.space_group_name_H-M   'P 1'
#
loop_
_entity.id
_entity.type
_entity.pdbx_description
1 polymer ?
#
loop_
_entity_poly.entity_id
_entity_poly.type
_entity_poly.pdbx_seq_one_letter_code
_entity_poly.pdbx_strand_id
1 'polypeptide(L)' 'IRLYSRLTNLDNQFSYVTRLQSPIICLNIYEDTLIVFSYDLHIMLYALERKEGKPGEL' A
#
# COMPACT_ATOMS: atom_id res chain seq x y z
N ILE A 1 8.70 -1.43 -2.92
CA ILE A 1 8.21 -0.03 -2.79
C ILE A 1 7.52 0.09 -1.44
N ARG A 2 7.67 1.20 -0.73
CA ARG A 2 7.00 1.42 0.57
C ARG A 2 6.00 2.57 0.41
N LEU A 3 4.78 2.37 0.90
CA LEU A 3 3.71 3.35 0.86
C LEU A 3 3.38 3.73 2.31
N TYR A 4 3.40 5.02 2.62
CA TYR A 4 3.09 5.56 3.94
C TYR A 4 2.03 6.64 3.80
N SER A 5 1.18 6.79 4.82
CA SER A 5 0.40 8.01 4.94
C SER A 5 1.34 9.18 5.22
N ARG A 6 1.02 10.36 4.65
CA ARG A 6 1.80 11.59 4.87
C ARG A 6 1.83 12.04 6.33
N LEU A 7 0.89 11.56 7.14
CA LEU A 7 0.75 11.90 8.56
C LEU A 7 1.48 10.93 9.49
N THR A 8 1.94 9.78 8.98
CA THR A 8 2.57 8.75 9.81
C THR A 8 4.06 9.00 9.90
N ASN A 9 4.62 8.82 11.09
CA ASN A 9 6.07 8.82 11.27
C ASN A 9 6.66 7.67 10.44
N LEU A 10 7.87 7.85 9.88
CA LEU A 10 8.51 6.85 9.01
C LEU A 10 9.05 5.65 9.81
N ASP A 11 8.60 5.47 11.06
CA ASP A 11 8.88 4.27 11.81
C ASP A 11 8.09 3.12 11.17
N ASN A 12 8.82 2.09 10.73
CA ASN A 12 8.24 0.99 9.96
C ASN A 12 7.28 0.10 10.77
N GLN A 13 6.86 0.53 11.96
CA GLN A 13 6.01 -0.19 12.90
C GLN A 13 4.69 -0.63 12.25
N PHE A 14 4.18 0.13 11.28
CA PHE A 14 2.91 -0.15 10.58
C PHE A 14 3.08 -0.58 9.12
N SER A 15 4.31 -0.86 8.67
CA SER A 15 4.56 -1.25 7.29
C SER A 15 4.13 -2.69 7.02
N TYR A 16 3.43 -2.92 5.90
CA TYR A 16 3.10 -4.26 5.42
C TYR A 16 4.04 -4.65 4.28
N VAL A 17 4.58 -5.87 4.33
CA VAL A 17 5.47 -6.40 3.30
C VAL A 17 4.77 -7.56 2.60
N THR A 18 4.42 -7.35 1.33
CA THR A 18 3.91 -8.42 0.46
C THR A 18 4.95 -8.77 -0.59
N ARG A 19 5.15 -10.07 -0.82
CA ARG A 19 5.96 -10.56 -1.94
C ARG A 19 5.07 -10.73 -3.16
N LEU A 20 5.56 -10.28 -4.31
CA LEU A 20 4.87 -10.38 -5.59
C LEU A 20 5.60 -11.41 -6.45
N GLN A 21 4.84 -12.18 -7.22
CA GLN A 21 5.36 -13.28 -8.05
C GLN A 21 6.08 -12.78 -9.31
N SER A 22 5.92 -11.50 -9.66
CA SER A 22 6.36 -10.91 -10.91
C SER A 22 6.81 -9.46 -10.70
N PRO A 23 7.77 -8.95 -11.51
CA PRO A 23 8.16 -7.55 -11.49
C PRO A 23 6.97 -6.61 -11.74
N ILE A 24 6.98 -5.47 -11.05
CA ILE A 24 5.91 -4.48 -11.15
C ILE A 24 6.30 -3.40 -12.14
N ILE A 25 5.42 -3.15 -13.11
CA ILE A 25 5.61 -2.11 -14.13
C ILE A 25 5.05 -0.78 -13.60
N CYS A 26 3.86 -0.82 -13.00
CA CYS A 26 3.16 0.39 -12.57
C CYS A 26 2.37 0.14 -11.28
N LEU A 27 2.37 1.15 -10.42
CA LEU A 27 1.50 1.24 -9.25
C LEU A 27 0.60 2.46 -9.43
N ASN A 28 -0.69 2.29 -9.17
CA ASN A 28 -1.65 3.37 -9.16
C ASN A 28 -2.52 3.26 -7.90
N ILE A 29 -2.88 4.40 -7.31
CA ILE A 29 -3.86 4.45 -6.24
C ILE A 29 -5.08 5.21 -6.77
N TYR A 30 -6.24 4.56 -6.71
CA TYR A 30 -7.52 5.15 -7.01
C TYR A 30 -8.43 4.99 -5.81
N GLU A 31 -8.85 6.11 -5.21
CA GLU A 31 -9.56 6.16 -3.93
C GLU A 31 -8.82 5.36 -2.85
N ASP A 32 -9.45 4.35 -2.24
CA ASP A 32 -8.84 3.45 -1.26
C ASP A 32 -8.46 2.10 -1.90
N THR A 33 -8.12 2.08 -3.21
CA THR A 33 -7.64 0.89 -3.92
C THR A 33 -6.24 1.10 -4.46
N LEU A 34 -5.31 0.21 -4.12
CA LEU A 34 -4.01 0.09 -4.77
C LEU A 34 -4.12 -0.88 -5.93
N ILE A 35 -3.86 -0.37 -7.14
CA ILE A 35 -3.83 -1.09 -8.40
C ILE A 35 -2.37 -1.38 -8.76
N VAL A 36 -2.06 -2.65 -8.99
CA VAL A 36 -0.71 -3.13 -9.30
C VAL A 36 -0.71 -3.77 -10.67
N PHE A 37 0.05 -3.20 -11.61
CA PHE A 37 0.28 -3.75 -12.94
C PHE A 37 1.62 -4.48 -12.97
N SER A 38 1.59 -5.79 -13.20
CA SER A 38 2.78 -6.62 -13.26
C SER A 38 3.21 -6.97 -14.69
N TYR A 39 4.45 -7.39 -14.85
CA TYR A 39 5.05 -7.72 -16.15
C TYR A 39 4.42 -8.94 -16.84
N ASP A 40 3.87 -9.85 -16.04
CA ASP A 40 3.14 -11.05 -16.47
C ASP A 40 1.67 -10.77 -16.80
N LEU A 41 1.31 -9.50 -17.06
CA LEU A 41 -0.01 -9.04 -17.49
C LEU A 41 -1.13 -9.23 -16.46
N HIS A 42 -0.79 -9.56 -15.21
CA HIS A 42 -1.76 -9.56 -14.13
C HIS A 42 -2.03 -8.14 -13.61
N ILE A 43 -3.27 -7.92 -13.20
CA ILE A 43 -3.69 -6.73 -12.46
C ILE A 43 -4.14 -7.19 -11.08
N MET A 44 -3.46 -6.71 -10.05
CA MET A 44 -3.82 -7.02 -8.66
C MET A 44 -4.45 -5.78 -8.02
N LEU A 45 -5.55 -5.98 -7.31
CA LEU A 45 -6.27 -4.94 -6.58
C LEU A 45 -6.14 -5.21 -5.08
N TYR A 46 -5.67 -4.22 -4.35
CA TYR A 46 -5.59 -4.26 -2.89
C TYR A 46 -6.46 -3.17 -2.30
N ALA A 47 -7.36 -3.53 -1.39
CA ALA A 47 -8.08 -2.56 -0.58
C ALA A 47 -7.10 -1.93 0.42
N LEU A 48 -7.07 -0.60 0.46
CA LEU A 48 -6.34 0.18 1.43
C LEU A 48 -7.25 0.45 2.62
N GLU A 49 -7.22 -0.44 3.61
CA GLU A 49 -7.97 -0.23 4.84
C GLU A 49 -7.33 0.90 5.66
N ARG A 50 -8.12 1.94 5.95
CA ARG A 50 -7.76 2.93 6.98
C ARG A 50 -8.06 2.30 8.33
N LYS A 51 -7.01 1.92 9.05
CA LYS A 51 -7.17 1.68 10.49
C LYS A 51 -7.56 3.01 11.11
N GLU A 52 -8.78 3.12 11.61
CA GLU A 52 -9.19 4.24 12.45
C GLU A 52 -8.29 4.23 13.70
N GLY A 53 -7.21 4.99 13.66
CA GLY A 53 -6.46 5.33 14.85
C GLY A 53 -7.39 6.14 15.74
N LYS A 54 -7.53 5.75 17.00
CA LYS A 54 -8.16 6.63 18.00
C LYS A 54 -7.47 8.01 17.92
N PRO A 55 -8.21 9.12 17.83
CA PRO A 55 -7.59 10.44 17.83
C PRO A 55 -6.98 10.68 19.21
N GLY A 56 -5.65 10.56 19.35
CA GLY A 56 -4.95 11.00 20.56
C GLY A 56 -3.75 10.20 21.09
N GLU A 57 -3.30 9.12 20.46
CA GLU A 57 -2.04 8.46 20.89
C GLU A 57 -0.94 8.73 19.85
N LEU A 58 -0.18 9.80 20.12
CA LEU A 58 1.16 10.08 19.61
C LEU A 58 2.19 9.69 20.67
#